data_AF-A0A2P1PZQ3-F1
#
_entry.id   AF-A0A2P1PZQ3-F1
#
_cell.length_a   1.000
_cell.length_b   1.000
_cell.length_c   1.000
_cell.angle_alpha   90.00
_cell.angle_beta   90.00
_cell.angle_gamma   90.00
#
_symmetry.space_group_name_H-M   'P 1'
#
loop_
_entity.id
_entity.type
_entity.pdbx_description
1 polymer ?
#
loop_
_entity_poly.entity_id
_entity_poly.type
_entity_poly.pdbx_seq_one_letter_code
_entity_poly.pdbx_strand_id
1 'polypeptide(L)'
;MKAILICLSAIFSMSAVAAKELTAYEKTIRPVTDPDHCEFLKTAYFEVSHPSKVHYYAVQNVIDAGGDSYKIETIGGDVAVGMPIHTTTIAIYRCKEPQDRSVEMEAWKVVVQQKVMAIWRKPEAPTWKSTCEIRGKFNGHGELANLSWVTPCDARSVSKSIVRAFKKAGPFPEPPDPLTASAGVVFTFSP
;
A
#
# COMPACT_ATOMS: atom_id res chain seq x y z
N MET A 1 48.79 -8.49 -67.19
CA MET A 1 48.10 -7.48 -66.36
C MET A 1 46.67 -7.95 -66.11
N LYS A 2 46.34 -8.35 -64.87
CA LYS A 2 44.97 -8.63 -64.45
C LYS A 2 44.77 -7.98 -63.08
N ALA A 3 44.04 -6.88 -63.07
CA ALA A 3 43.37 -6.37 -61.89
C ALA A 3 41.90 -6.82 -62.00
N ILE A 4 41.30 -7.23 -60.89
CA ILE A 4 40.01 -6.71 -60.44
C ILE A 4 39.84 -7.14 -58.97
N LEU A 5 39.61 -6.08 -58.20
CA LEU A 5 39.39 -5.95 -56.77
C LEU A 5 38.10 -6.65 -56.36
N ILE A 6 38.12 -7.49 -55.33
CA ILE A 6 36.92 -7.91 -54.59
C ILE A 6 37.23 -7.78 -53.10
N CYS A 7 36.64 -6.79 -52.45
CA CYS A 7 36.43 -6.78 -51.00
C CYS A 7 35.38 -5.74 -50.62
N LEU A 8 34.73 -6.01 -49.49
CA LEU A 8 33.73 -5.21 -48.77
C LEU A 8 32.26 -5.44 -49.16
N SER A 9 31.75 -6.60 -48.75
CA SER A 9 30.38 -6.69 -48.23
C SER A 9 30.38 -6.26 -46.76
N ALA A 10 29.92 -5.04 -46.49
CA ALA A 10 29.67 -4.57 -45.13
C ALA A 10 28.41 -5.25 -44.58
N ILE A 11 28.60 -6.13 -43.60
CA ILE A 11 27.52 -6.73 -42.81
C ILE A 11 27.02 -5.63 -41.85
N PHE A 12 25.92 -4.97 -42.21
CA PHE A 12 25.13 -4.21 -41.25
C PHE A 12 24.34 -5.20 -40.39
N SER A 13 24.98 -5.70 -39.34
CA SER A 13 24.28 -6.36 -38.24
C SER A 13 23.49 -5.29 -37.48
N MET A 14 22.24 -5.06 -37.89
CA MET A 14 21.25 -4.40 -37.05
C MET A 14 21.01 -5.27 -35.82
N SER A 15 21.77 -5.03 -34.76
CA SER A 15 21.41 -5.48 -33.41
C SER A 15 20.12 -4.75 -33.04
N ALA A 16 18.99 -5.44 -33.22
CA ALA A 16 17.76 -5.10 -32.54
C ALA A 16 18.10 -5.05 -31.04
N VAL A 17 18.16 -3.84 -30.49
CA VAL A 17 18.30 -3.65 -29.05
C VAL A 17 17.01 -4.15 -28.43
N ALA A 18 17.00 -5.45 -28.09
CA ALA A 18 15.96 -6.04 -27.29
C ALA A 18 15.85 -5.20 -26.01
N ALA A 19 14.62 -4.79 -25.66
CA ALA A 19 14.39 -4.05 -24.43
C ALA A 19 14.97 -4.86 -23.27
N LYS A 20 15.84 -4.22 -22.47
CA LYS A 20 16.49 -4.85 -21.31
C LYS A 20 15.39 -5.45 -20.42
N GLU A 21 15.52 -6.73 -20.07
CA GLU A 21 14.57 -7.34 -19.14
C GLU A 21 14.62 -6.64 -17.78
N LEU A 22 13.43 -6.44 -17.19
CA LEU A 22 13.30 -5.87 -15.85
C LEU A 22 13.85 -6.83 -14.79
N THR A 23 14.59 -6.30 -13.82
CA THR A 23 15.09 -7.03 -12.65
C THR A 23 13.94 -7.50 -11.74
N ALA A 24 14.24 -8.37 -10.76
CA ALA A 24 13.24 -8.85 -9.81
C ALA A 24 12.58 -7.71 -9.01
N TYR A 25 13.34 -6.68 -8.63
CA TYR A 25 12.82 -5.48 -7.97
C TYR A 25 11.99 -4.62 -8.93
N GLU A 26 12.48 -4.39 -10.15
CA GLU A 26 11.74 -3.60 -11.14
C GLU A 26 10.39 -4.23 -11.50
N LYS A 27 10.27 -5.56 -11.38
CA LYS A 27 9.02 -6.31 -11.56
C LYS A 27 8.02 -6.12 -10.41
N THR A 28 8.42 -5.59 -9.25
CA THR A 28 7.49 -5.28 -8.14
C THR A 28 6.78 -3.95 -8.34
N ILE A 29 7.31 -3.06 -9.18
CA ILE A 29 6.68 -1.77 -9.51
C ILE A 29 5.44 -2.02 -10.38
N ARG A 30 4.29 -1.55 -9.92
CA ARG A 30 2.99 -1.80 -10.56
C ARG A 30 2.19 -0.52 -10.75
N PRO A 31 1.29 -0.50 -11.75
CA PRO A 31 0.28 0.54 -11.82
C PRO A 31 -0.69 0.44 -10.62
N VAL A 32 -1.09 1.57 -10.06
CA VAL A 32 -2.10 1.68 -9.00
C VAL A 32 -3.38 2.31 -9.55
N THR A 33 -4.52 1.75 -9.13
CA THR A 33 -5.85 2.26 -9.52
C THR A 33 -6.34 3.32 -8.53
N ASP A 34 -6.02 3.15 -7.25
CA ASP A 34 -6.42 4.01 -6.14
C ASP A 34 -5.17 4.46 -5.35
N PRO A 35 -4.75 5.73 -5.47
CA PRO A 35 -3.58 6.25 -4.80
C PRO A 35 -3.85 6.87 -3.42
N ASP A 36 -5.06 6.75 -2.86
CA ASP A 36 -5.44 7.44 -1.59
C ASP A 36 -4.54 7.08 -0.39
N HIS A 37 -3.80 5.97 -0.48
CA HIS A 37 -2.86 5.49 0.53
C HIS A 37 -1.39 5.55 0.10
N CYS A 38 -1.10 6.39 -0.90
CA CYS A 38 0.24 6.57 -1.42
C CYS A 38 0.68 8.02 -1.33
N GLU A 39 1.96 8.23 -1.08
CA GLU A 39 2.57 9.55 -1.16
C GLU A 39 2.82 9.88 -2.64
N PHE A 40 2.18 10.94 -3.14
CA PHE A 40 2.49 11.47 -4.46
C PHE A 40 3.89 12.08 -4.47
N LEU A 41 4.73 11.65 -5.41
CA LEU A 41 6.11 12.16 -5.54
C LEU A 41 6.19 13.22 -6.64
N LYS A 42 5.85 12.85 -7.88
CA LYS A 42 5.90 13.75 -9.03
C LYS A 42 5.13 13.19 -10.23
N THR A 43 4.94 14.02 -11.23
CA THR A 43 4.47 13.62 -12.56
C THR A 43 5.67 13.41 -13.49
N ALA A 44 5.58 12.44 -14.39
CA ALA A 44 6.56 12.22 -15.46
C ALA A 44 5.87 12.09 -16.82
N TYR A 45 6.51 12.66 -17.84
CA TYR A 45 6.10 12.55 -19.24
C TYR A 45 7.17 11.78 -20.02
N PHE A 46 6.75 10.87 -20.89
CA PHE A 46 7.65 10.19 -21.80
C PHE A 46 6.96 9.76 -23.09
N GLU A 47 7.78 9.58 -24.12
CA GLU A 47 7.36 9.16 -25.46
C GLU A 47 7.90 7.78 -25.78
N VAL A 48 7.08 6.91 -26.35
CA VAL A 48 7.49 5.56 -26.75
C VAL A 48 7.09 5.27 -28.19
N SER A 49 7.97 4.55 -28.88
CA SER A 49 7.74 4.12 -30.26
C SER A 49 6.68 3.02 -30.41
N HIS A 50 6.22 2.42 -29.31
CA HIS A 50 5.23 1.33 -29.32
C HIS A 50 4.53 1.19 -27.96
N PRO A 51 3.20 0.94 -27.89
CA PRO A 51 2.46 0.89 -26.63
C PRO A 51 2.96 -0.17 -25.64
N SER A 52 3.47 -1.30 -26.15
CA SER A 52 4.03 -2.37 -25.32
C SER A 52 5.24 -1.94 -24.48
N LYS A 53 5.89 -0.81 -24.82
CA LYS A 53 7.03 -0.27 -24.06
C LYS A 53 6.61 0.67 -22.95
N VAL A 54 5.33 1.08 -22.86
CA VAL A 54 4.86 2.06 -21.87
C VAL A 54 5.18 1.59 -20.45
N HIS A 55 4.94 0.32 -20.12
CA HIS A 55 5.22 -0.20 -18.79
C HIS A 55 6.70 -0.12 -18.43
N TYR A 56 7.60 -0.48 -19.35
CA TYR A 56 9.04 -0.41 -19.14
C TYR A 56 9.51 1.01 -18.79
N TYR A 57 9.11 2.00 -19.57
CA TYR A 57 9.49 3.39 -19.34
C TYR A 57 8.81 4.00 -18.11
N ALA A 58 7.59 3.58 -17.79
CA ALA A 58 6.94 3.97 -16.55
C ALA A 58 7.75 3.49 -15.33
N VAL A 59 8.16 2.22 -15.33
CA VAL A 59 8.98 1.63 -14.26
C VAL A 59 10.30 2.39 -14.09
N GLN A 60 11.00 2.72 -15.19
CA GLN A 60 12.24 3.50 -15.10
C GLN A 60 12.02 4.87 -14.46
N ASN A 61 10.98 5.59 -14.88
CA ASN A 61 10.65 6.90 -14.32
C ASN A 61 10.30 6.82 -12.82
N VAL A 62 9.63 5.74 -12.39
CA VAL A 62 9.32 5.49 -10.98
C VAL A 62 10.60 5.31 -10.16
N ILE A 63 11.53 4.48 -10.64
CA ILE A 63 12.83 4.23 -9.97
C ILE A 63 13.64 5.50 -9.87
N ASP A 64 13.75 6.25 -10.97
CA ASP A 64 14.50 7.51 -11.02
C ASP A 64 13.91 8.57 -10.08
N ALA A 65 12.61 8.46 -9.76
CA ALA A 65 11.94 9.30 -8.78
C ALA A 65 12.02 8.78 -7.34
N GLY A 66 12.55 7.57 -7.12
CA GLY A 66 12.52 6.88 -5.84
C GLY A 66 11.12 6.42 -5.40
N GLY A 67 10.19 6.23 -6.34
CA GLY A 67 8.87 5.66 -6.09
C GLY A 67 8.86 4.13 -6.17
N ASP A 68 7.69 3.55 -5.94
CA ASP A 68 7.43 2.10 -6.07
C ASP A 68 6.18 1.81 -6.92
N SER A 69 5.43 2.85 -7.30
CA SER A 69 4.11 2.72 -7.92
C SER A 69 3.85 3.87 -8.88
N TYR A 70 2.95 3.68 -9.84
CA TYR A 70 2.53 4.76 -10.74
C TYR A 70 1.06 4.66 -11.15
N LYS A 71 0.46 5.77 -11.55
CA LYS A 71 -0.86 5.81 -12.21
C LYS A 71 -0.69 6.45 -13.57
N ILE A 72 -1.30 5.86 -14.60
CA ILE A 72 -1.35 6.49 -15.92
C ILE A 72 -2.44 7.56 -15.89
N GLU A 73 -2.05 8.81 -16.07
CA GLU A 73 -2.97 9.95 -16.09
C GLU A 73 -3.51 10.14 -17.51
N THR A 74 -2.62 10.13 -18.50
CA THR A 74 -3.00 10.29 -19.90
C THR A 74 -2.16 9.42 -20.82
N ILE A 75 -2.80 8.92 -21.89
CA ILE A 75 -2.14 8.29 -23.03
C ILE A 75 -2.61 9.03 -24.28
N GLY A 76 -1.67 9.48 -25.09
CA GLY A 76 -1.90 10.09 -26.39
C GLY A 76 -1.16 9.35 -27.49
N GLY A 77 -1.53 9.66 -28.73
CA GLY A 77 -0.83 9.23 -29.93
C GLY A 77 -0.56 10.44 -30.82
N ASP A 78 0.65 10.54 -31.34
CA ASP A 78 1.07 11.60 -32.27
C ASP A 78 1.95 11.00 -33.38
N VAL A 79 2.32 11.81 -34.37
CA VAL A 79 3.21 11.43 -35.46
C VAL A 79 4.43 12.35 -35.46
N ALA A 80 5.59 11.80 -35.10
CA ALA A 80 6.86 12.50 -35.18
C ALA A 80 7.68 11.94 -36.34
N VAL A 81 8.06 12.82 -37.28
CA VAL A 81 8.89 12.44 -38.45
C VAL A 81 8.28 11.28 -39.25
N GLY A 82 6.95 11.26 -39.40
CA GLY A 82 6.22 10.21 -40.12
C GLY A 82 6.09 8.87 -39.38
N MET A 83 6.54 8.78 -38.12
CA MET A 83 6.38 7.59 -37.29
C MET A 83 5.36 7.83 -36.17
N PRO A 84 4.47 6.87 -35.89
CA PRO A 84 3.57 6.97 -34.75
C PRO A 84 4.37 6.92 -33.44
N ILE A 85 4.12 7.88 -32.56
CA ILE A 85 4.64 7.93 -31.20
C ILE A 85 3.48 7.88 -30.22
N HIS A 86 3.72 7.27 -29.06
CA HIS A 86 2.78 7.23 -27.96
C HIS A 86 3.31 8.08 -26.81
N THR A 87 2.55 9.09 -26.46
CA THR A 87 2.89 10.02 -25.37
C THR A 87 2.18 9.56 -24.11
N THR A 88 2.90 9.36 -23.01
CA THR A 88 2.30 8.95 -21.73
C THR A 88 2.66 9.93 -20.63
N THR A 89 1.67 10.34 -19.85
CA THR A 89 1.90 11.04 -18.58
C THR A 89 1.53 10.11 -17.44
N ILE A 90 2.43 9.96 -16.47
CA ILE A 90 2.20 9.18 -15.25
C ILE A 90 2.32 10.06 -14.00
N ALA A 91 1.50 9.78 -13.00
CA ALA A 91 1.73 10.20 -11.62
C ALA A 91 2.53 9.10 -10.90
N ILE A 92 3.60 9.46 -10.22
CA ILE A 92 4.50 8.54 -9.51
C ILE A 92 4.24 8.64 -8.02
N TYR A 93 4.19 7.48 -7.37
CA TYR A 93 3.87 7.37 -5.96
C TYR A 93 4.87 6.49 -5.20
N ARG A 94 4.86 6.67 -3.88
CA ARG A 94 5.39 5.73 -2.90
C ARG A 94 4.23 5.18 -2.08
N CYS A 95 3.90 3.92 -2.29
CA CYS A 95 2.81 3.21 -1.62
C CYS A 95 3.39 2.27 -0.57
N LYS A 96 2.85 2.30 0.65
CA LYS A 96 3.24 1.31 1.66
C LYS A 96 2.77 -0.09 1.24
N GLU A 97 3.66 -1.08 1.31
CA GLU A 97 3.27 -2.47 1.02
C GLU A 97 2.15 -2.94 1.98
N PRO A 98 1.25 -3.84 1.55
CA PRO A 98 0.23 -4.44 2.42
C PRO A 98 0.82 -5.08 3.69
N GLN A 99 2.03 -5.64 3.60
CA GLN A 99 2.70 -6.28 4.73
C GLN A 99 3.11 -5.26 5.80
N ASP A 100 3.70 -4.12 5.41
CA ASP A 100 4.04 -3.05 6.35
C ASP A 100 2.80 -2.46 7.05
N ARG A 101 1.68 -2.33 6.31
CA ARG A 101 0.40 -1.88 6.90
C ARG A 101 -0.12 -2.84 7.97
N SER A 102 -0.01 -4.15 7.75
CA SER A 102 -0.42 -5.13 8.77
C SER A 102 0.42 -5.01 10.05
N VAL A 103 1.73 -4.75 9.93
CA VAL A 103 2.64 -4.56 11.07
C VAL A 103 2.30 -3.28 11.83
N GLU A 104 2.12 -2.15 11.12
CA GLU A 104 1.71 -0.88 11.73
C GLU A 104 0.34 -0.99 12.42
N MET A 105 -0.61 -1.73 11.83
CA MET A 105 -1.92 -1.97 12.43
C MET A 105 -1.85 -2.81 13.71
N GLU A 106 -1.01 -3.84 13.75
CA GLU A 106 -0.79 -4.61 14.98
C GLU A 106 -0.09 -3.77 16.06
N ALA A 107 0.88 -2.92 15.68
CA ALA A 107 1.50 -1.98 16.62
C ALA A 107 0.47 -0.96 17.16
N TRP A 108 -0.39 -0.42 16.30
CA TRP A 108 -1.47 0.47 16.68
C TRP A 108 -2.47 -0.19 17.64
N LYS A 109 -2.85 -1.46 17.37
CA LYS A 109 -3.70 -2.25 18.27
C LYS A 109 -3.12 -2.37 19.67
N VAL A 110 -1.81 -2.60 19.78
CA VAL A 110 -1.12 -2.67 21.07
C VAL A 110 -1.23 -1.35 21.83
N VAL A 111 -1.05 -0.21 21.17
CA VAL A 111 -1.18 1.11 21.81
C VAL A 111 -2.61 1.36 22.30
N VAL A 112 -3.62 1.03 21.48
CA VAL A 112 -5.03 1.13 21.89
C VAL A 112 -5.30 0.25 23.11
N GLN A 113 -4.86 -1.02 23.06
CA GLN A 113 -5.03 -1.97 24.16
C GLN A 113 -4.38 -1.44 25.45
N GLN A 114 -3.14 -0.95 25.38
CA GLN A 114 -2.45 -0.38 26.54
C GLN A 114 -3.20 0.81 27.14
N LYS A 115 -3.73 1.71 26.30
CA LYS A 115 -4.52 2.86 26.77
C LYS A 115 -5.81 2.43 27.47
N VAL A 116 -6.49 1.41 26.95
CA VAL A 116 -7.67 0.83 27.61
C VAL A 116 -7.27 0.19 28.94
N MET A 117 -6.22 -0.63 28.96
CA MET A 117 -5.72 -1.31 30.16
C MET A 117 -5.32 -0.33 31.26
N ALA A 118 -4.70 0.80 30.91
CA ALA A 118 -4.30 1.83 31.87
C ALA A 118 -5.48 2.47 32.62
N ILE A 119 -6.67 2.49 31.99
CA ILE A 119 -7.89 3.07 32.57
C ILE A 119 -8.81 1.99 33.16
N TRP A 120 -8.60 0.74 32.76
CA TRP A 120 -9.47 -0.36 33.12
C TRP A 120 -9.38 -0.70 34.60
N ARG A 121 -10.46 -0.41 35.33
CA ARG A 121 -10.64 -0.84 36.72
C ARG A 121 -11.20 -2.26 36.74
N LYS A 122 -10.31 -3.24 36.87
CA LYS A 122 -10.67 -4.66 37.01
C LYS A 122 -11.49 -4.87 38.30
N PRO A 123 -12.64 -5.57 38.25
CA PRO A 123 -13.42 -5.88 39.46
C PRO A 123 -12.60 -6.70 40.49
N GLU A 124 -12.81 -6.48 41.80
CA GLU A 124 -11.96 -7.00 42.89
C GLU A 124 -12.04 -8.52 43.15
N ALA A 125 -12.97 -9.23 42.53
CA ALA A 125 -13.02 -10.70 42.57
C ALA A 125 -13.68 -11.21 41.27
N PRO A 126 -12.98 -11.10 40.12
CA PRO A 126 -13.59 -11.45 38.86
C PRO A 126 -13.65 -12.98 38.78
N THR A 127 -14.86 -13.54 38.75
CA THR A 127 -15.09 -14.98 38.58
C THR A 127 -14.81 -15.46 37.16
N TRP A 128 -14.20 -14.61 36.33
CA TRP A 128 -13.96 -14.88 34.92
C TRP A 128 -12.82 -15.88 34.73
N LYS A 129 -13.02 -16.85 33.85
CA LYS A 129 -12.04 -17.91 33.60
C LYS A 129 -11.69 -18.05 32.13
N SER A 130 -12.54 -17.53 31.26
CA SER A 130 -12.35 -17.58 29.81
C SER A 130 -11.81 -16.26 29.29
N THR A 131 -10.93 -16.36 28.29
CA THR A 131 -10.61 -15.23 27.42
C THR A 131 -11.87 -14.70 26.74
N CYS A 132 -12.01 -13.38 26.68
CA CYS A 132 -13.07 -12.71 25.93
C CYS A 132 -12.51 -11.75 24.89
N GLU A 133 -13.31 -11.53 23.86
CA GLU A 133 -12.95 -10.79 22.66
C GLU A 133 -14.00 -9.75 22.34
N ILE A 134 -13.56 -8.51 22.18
CA ILE A 134 -14.41 -7.38 21.83
C ILE A 134 -13.90 -6.75 20.54
N ARG A 135 -14.82 -6.44 19.63
CA ARG A 135 -14.53 -5.72 18.40
C ARG A 135 -14.81 -4.24 18.61
N GLY A 136 -13.81 -3.40 18.38
CA GLY A 136 -13.93 -1.95 18.32
C GLY A 136 -13.90 -1.45 16.88
N LYS A 137 -14.80 -0.53 16.53
CA LYS A 137 -14.77 0.22 15.26
C LYS A 137 -14.34 1.64 15.54
N PHE A 138 -13.44 2.16 14.74
CA PHE A 138 -12.86 3.49 14.89
C PHE A 138 -12.97 4.28 13.59
N ASN A 139 -13.07 5.60 13.67
CA ASN A 139 -12.95 6.47 12.50
C ASN A 139 -11.47 6.83 12.22
N GLY A 140 -11.22 7.56 11.14
CA GLY A 140 -9.88 7.99 10.74
C GLY A 140 -9.18 8.92 11.75
N HIS A 141 -9.91 9.50 12.70
CA HIS A 141 -9.37 10.36 13.76
C HIS A 141 -9.15 9.63 15.09
N GLY A 142 -9.30 8.29 15.11
CA GLY A 142 -9.12 7.48 16.31
C GLY A 142 -10.28 7.59 17.32
N GLU A 143 -11.45 8.08 16.91
CA GLU A 143 -12.64 8.08 17.76
C GLU A 143 -13.34 6.72 17.70
N LEU A 144 -13.78 6.23 18.86
CA LEU A 144 -14.49 4.97 18.97
C LEU A 144 -15.94 5.13 18.51
N ALA A 145 -16.27 4.55 17.36
CA ALA A 145 -17.60 4.61 16.77
C ALA A 145 -18.53 3.52 17.32
N ASN A 146 -18.03 2.29 17.52
CA ASN A 146 -18.84 1.19 18.02
C ASN A 146 -18.02 0.14 18.79
N LEU A 147 -18.68 -0.56 19.70
CA LEU A 147 -18.16 -1.75 20.40
C LEU A 147 -19.18 -2.89 20.31
N SER A 148 -18.72 -4.06 19.92
CA SER A 148 -19.53 -5.28 19.89
C SER A 148 -18.72 -6.47 20.38
N TRP A 149 -19.32 -7.34 21.18
CA TRP A 149 -18.66 -8.58 21.61
C TRP A 149 -18.53 -9.55 20.44
N VAL A 150 -17.32 -10.10 20.26
CA VAL A 150 -17.10 -11.29 19.44
C VAL A 150 -17.37 -12.51 20.32
N THR A 151 -16.69 -12.56 21.46
CA THR A 151 -16.86 -13.57 22.50
C THR A 151 -16.99 -12.85 23.84
N PRO A 152 -18.20 -12.75 24.44
CA PRO A 152 -18.38 -12.04 25.70
C PRO A 152 -17.69 -12.76 26.86
N CYS A 153 -17.22 -12.02 27.86
CA CYS A 153 -16.69 -12.62 29.07
C CYS A 153 -17.82 -13.32 29.86
N ASP A 154 -17.50 -14.45 30.46
CA ASP A 154 -18.37 -15.24 31.35
C ASP A 154 -18.85 -14.43 32.57
N ALA A 155 -18.06 -13.48 33.05
CA ALA A 155 -18.47 -12.52 34.07
C ALA A 155 -19.00 -11.20 33.48
N ARG A 156 -20.30 -10.93 33.62
CA ARG A 156 -20.94 -9.69 33.13
C ARG A 156 -20.33 -8.40 33.73
N SER A 157 -19.86 -8.45 34.97
CA SER A 157 -19.17 -7.32 35.63
C SER A 157 -17.89 -6.95 34.88
N VAL A 158 -17.13 -7.95 34.43
CA VAL A 158 -15.91 -7.76 33.64
C VAL A 158 -16.26 -7.17 32.28
N SER A 159 -17.23 -7.74 31.55
CA SER A 159 -17.68 -7.20 30.26
C SER A 159 -18.08 -5.72 30.36
N LYS A 160 -18.88 -5.35 31.38
CA LYS A 160 -19.26 -3.95 31.61
C LYS A 160 -18.06 -3.05 31.92
N SER A 161 -17.08 -3.55 32.68
CA SER A 161 -15.89 -2.77 33.03
C SER A 161 -14.98 -2.51 31.83
N ILE A 162 -14.83 -3.47 30.91
CA ILE A 162 -14.06 -3.33 29.67
C ILE A 162 -14.72 -2.28 28.74
N VAL A 163 -16.04 -2.38 28.53
CA VAL A 163 -16.77 -1.39 27.72
C VAL A 163 -16.62 0.02 28.28
N ARG A 164 -16.68 0.19 29.61
CA ARG A 164 -16.45 1.49 30.26
C ARG A 164 -15.02 1.98 30.06
N ALA A 165 -14.03 1.09 30.13
CA ALA A 165 -12.63 1.44 29.91
C ALA A 165 -12.42 1.98 28.48
N PHE A 166 -12.93 1.30 27.45
CA PHE A 166 -12.87 1.78 26.07
C PHE A 166 -13.51 3.16 25.90
N LYS A 167 -14.72 3.36 26.42
CA LYS A 167 -15.43 4.65 26.33
C LYS A 167 -14.68 5.78 27.02
N LYS A 168 -13.92 5.49 28.07
CA LYS A 168 -13.15 6.48 28.84
C LYS A 168 -11.74 6.71 28.28
N ALA A 169 -11.19 5.74 27.55
CA ALA A 169 -9.84 5.81 27.00
C ALA A 169 -9.71 6.66 25.73
N GLY A 170 -10.83 6.92 25.05
CA GLY A 170 -10.86 7.80 23.89
C GLY A 170 -10.48 9.26 24.22
N PRO A 171 -10.01 10.03 23.22
CA PRO A 171 -9.75 9.60 21.83
C PRO A 171 -8.48 8.72 21.72
N PHE A 172 -8.43 7.82 20.75
CA PHE A 172 -7.27 6.96 20.48
C PHE A 172 -6.36 7.59 19.42
N PRO A 173 -5.10 7.14 19.25
CA PRO A 173 -4.29 7.57 18.12
C PRO A 173 -4.97 7.22 16.79
N GLU A 174 -4.71 8.02 15.75
CA GLU A 174 -5.24 7.78 14.41
C GLU A 174 -4.76 6.41 13.88
N PRO A 175 -5.66 5.60 13.29
CA PRO A 175 -5.28 4.30 12.74
C PRO A 175 -4.46 4.46 11.45
N PRO A 176 -3.39 3.67 11.28
CA PRO A 176 -2.63 3.62 10.02
C PRO A 176 -3.47 3.23 8.80
N ASP A 177 -4.53 2.44 9.02
CA ASP A 177 -5.53 2.06 8.02
C ASP A 177 -6.95 2.33 8.54
N PRO A 178 -7.56 3.47 8.18
CA PRO A 178 -8.92 3.82 8.57
C PRO A 178 -10.00 2.85 8.06
N LEU A 179 -9.81 2.20 6.93
CA LEU A 179 -10.77 1.25 6.36
C LEU A 179 -10.80 -0.03 7.22
N THR A 180 -9.63 -0.58 7.55
CA THR A 180 -9.53 -1.72 8.45
C THR A 180 -10.07 -1.37 9.85
N ALA A 181 -9.74 -0.19 10.37
CA ALA A 181 -10.21 0.26 11.67
C ALA A 181 -11.75 0.43 11.75
N SER A 182 -12.37 0.90 10.67
CA SER A 182 -13.82 1.09 10.58
C SER A 182 -14.58 -0.23 10.32
N ALA A 183 -13.97 -1.19 9.61
CA ALA A 183 -14.49 -2.55 9.48
C ALA A 183 -14.55 -3.27 10.84
N GLY A 184 -13.55 -3.00 11.69
CA GLY A 184 -13.53 -3.32 13.11
C GLY A 184 -12.39 -4.25 13.48
N VAL A 185 -11.78 -3.95 14.63
CA VAL A 185 -10.57 -4.58 15.12
C VAL A 185 -10.85 -5.31 16.43
N VAL A 186 -10.34 -6.54 16.55
CA VAL A 186 -10.59 -7.40 17.71
C VAL A 186 -9.50 -7.21 18.76
N PHE A 187 -9.94 -7.04 20.00
CA PHE A 187 -9.11 -6.95 21.19
C PHE A 187 -9.45 -8.09 22.15
N THR A 188 -8.40 -8.65 22.74
CA THR A 188 -8.49 -9.85 23.58
C THR A 188 -8.19 -9.49 25.03
N PHE A 189 -9.04 -9.98 25.94
CA PHE A 189 -8.91 -9.80 27.38
C PHE A 189 -8.91 -11.16 28.05
N SER A 190 -7.83 -11.46 28.76
CA SER A 190 -7.62 -12.74 29.46
C SER A 190 -7.63 -12.55 30.98
N PRO A 191 -7.98 -13.61 31.74
CA PRO A 191 -8.06 -13.60 33.20
C PRO A 191 -6.91 -12.98 33.98
#